data_AF-A0A2Z4NCY6-F1
#
_entry.id   AF-A0A2Z4NCY6-F1
#
_cell.length_a   1.000
_cell.length_b   1.000
_cell.length_c   1.000
_cell.angle_alpha   90.00
_cell.angle_beta   90.00
_cell.angle_gamma   90.00
#
_symmetry.space_group_name_H-M   'P 1'
#
loop_
_entity.id
_entity.type
_entity.pdbx_description
1 polymer ?
#
loop_
_entity_poly.entity_id
_entity_poly.type
_entity_poly.pdbx_seq_one_letter_code
_entity_poly.pdbx_strand_id
1 'polypeptide(L)'
;MSNNKKWKKRKINIERYVASDKPARKILSDNWKIALTGLFLIAIPSLLVFLLAGKDGIVFHATKQLDRWAVMLPIALGVGIVQFAIIAALIWGFKVLKIESLNFLIAIILAMNSFIVSSDASVWFYRVLPAVFLAFVAIPIIAINKAVAKRKVKKVETQIQEEERRTKSLLD
;
A
#
# COMPACT_ATOMS: atom_id res chain seq x y z
N MET A 1 30.03 -44.73 -29.79
CA MET A 1 29.46 -43.90 -28.71
C MET A 1 30.59 -43.32 -27.89
N SER A 2 30.82 -42.00 -27.93
CA SER A 2 31.79 -41.31 -27.06
C SER A 2 31.21 -39.95 -26.66
N ASN A 3 31.30 -39.67 -25.36
CA ASN A 3 30.55 -38.67 -24.59
C ASN A 3 31.00 -37.21 -24.84
N ASN A 4 31.70 -36.92 -25.93
CA ASN A 4 32.41 -35.65 -26.14
C ASN A 4 31.55 -34.49 -26.66
N LYS A 5 30.30 -34.72 -27.06
CA LYS A 5 29.42 -33.62 -27.55
C LYS A 5 28.80 -32.77 -26.43
N LYS A 6 28.78 -33.21 -25.16
CA LYS A 6 28.18 -32.44 -24.06
C LYS A 6 29.03 -31.27 -23.57
N TRP A 7 30.34 -31.28 -23.81
CA TRP A 7 31.26 -30.28 -23.25
C TRP A 7 31.52 -29.09 -24.18
N LYS A 8 31.35 -29.25 -25.51
CA LYS A 8 31.61 -28.17 -26.50
C LYS A 8 30.58 -27.03 -26.50
N LYS A 9 29.47 -27.13 -25.76
CA LYS A 9 28.40 -26.11 -25.71
C LYS A 9 28.26 -25.37 -24.37
N ARG A 10 29.19 -25.55 -23.42
CA ARG A 10 29.25 -24.67 -22.24
C ARG A 10 30.05 -23.43 -22.61
N LYS A 11 29.40 -22.44 -23.21
CA LYS A 11 29.88 -21.05 -23.16
C LYS A 11 29.87 -20.63 -21.69
N ILE A 12 31.02 -20.73 -21.05
CA ILE A 12 31.21 -20.20 -19.71
C ILE A 12 31.16 -18.68 -19.87
N ASN A 13 30.10 -18.04 -19.35
CA ASN A 13 29.98 -16.59 -19.30
C ASN A 13 30.97 -16.07 -18.25
N ILE A 14 32.20 -15.77 -18.70
CA ILE A 14 33.28 -15.23 -17.87
C ILE A 14 32.90 -13.83 -17.33
N GLU A 15 31.94 -13.14 -17.96
CA GLU A 15 31.42 -11.84 -17.51
C GLU A 15 30.69 -11.87 -16.14
N ARG A 16 30.30 -13.05 -15.62
CA ARG A 16 29.72 -13.13 -14.26
C ARG A 16 30.76 -13.21 -13.14
N TYR A 17 32.05 -13.37 -13.46
CA TYR A 17 33.11 -13.55 -12.47
C TYR A 17 33.88 -12.27 -12.14
N VAL A 18 33.58 -11.15 -12.79
CA VAL A 18 34.19 -9.87 -12.46
C VAL A 18 33.29 -9.12 -11.49
N ALA A 19 33.61 -9.25 -10.20
CA ALA A 19 33.36 -8.28 -9.14
C ALA A 19 31.92 -7.73 -9.00
N SER A 20 31.09 -8.48 -8.27
CA SER A 20 30.04 -7.88 -7.44
C SER A 20 30.40 -8.06 -5.97
N ASP A 21 31.51 -7.45 -5.53
CA ASP A 21 31.97 -7.43 -4.12
C ASP A 21 31.11 -6.55 -3.19
N LYS A 22 29.86 -6.27 -3.57
CA LYS A 22 28.87 -5.70 -2.67
C LYS A 22 27.81 -6.78 -2.44
N PRO A 23 27.59 -7.25 -1.19
CA PRO A 23 26.45 -8.12 -0.94
C PRO A 23 25.21 -7.38 -1.45
N ALA A 24 24.47 -8.00 -2.37
CA ALA A 24 23.24 -7.44 -2.89
C ALA A 24 22.39 -7.02 -1.69
N ARG A 25 22.20 -5.71 -1.50
CA ARG A 25 21.40 -5.19 -0.38
C ARG A 25 20.06 -5.89 -0.46
N LYS A 26 19.67 -6.60 0.61
CA LYS A 26 18.35 -7.25 0.68
C LYS A 26 17.30 -6.15 0.55
N ILE A 27 16.74 -6.00 -0.65
CA ILE A 27 15.63 -5.08 -0.89
C ILE A 27 14.42 -5.70 -0.18
N LEU A 28 13.81 -4.95 0.74
CA LEU A 28 12.56 -5.39 1.36
C LEU A 28 11.54 -5.72 0.28
N SER A 29 10.79 -6.82 0.46
CA SER A 29 9.66 -7.12 -0.41
C SER A 29 8.63 -5.99 -0.33
N ASP A 30 7.93 -5.74 -1.43
CA ASP A 30 6.97 -4.63 -1.51
C ASP A 30 5.86 -4.76 -0.46
N ASN A 31 5.46 -5.99 -0.12
CA ASN A 31 4.48 -6.25 0.95
C ASN A 31 4.98 -5.77 2.31
N TRP A 32 6.25 -5.99 2.63
CA TRP A 32 6.84 -5.52 3.88
C TRP A 32 6.97 -3.99 3.92
N LYS A 33 7.32 -3.35 2.78
CA LYS A 33 7.33 -1.88 2.70
C LYS A 33 5.94 -1.31 2.98
N ILE A 34 4.91 -1.90 2.38
CA ILE A 34 3.51 -1.48 2.56
C ILE A 34 3.08 -1.67 4.01
N ALA A 35 3.37 -2.83 4.61
CA ALA A 35 3.03 -3.11 6.01
C ALA A 35 3.73 -2.13 6.97
N LEU A 36 5.03 -1.88 6.77
CA LEU A 36 5.80 -0.93 7.58
C LEU A 36 5.29 0.50 7.40
N THR A 37 4.96 0.93 6.17
CA THR A 37 4.36 2.25 5.95
C THR A 37 3.01 2.37 6.64
N GLY A 38 2.18 1.32 6.60
CA GLY A 38 0.91 1.32 7.31
C GLY A 38 1.08 1.39 8.83
N LEU A 39 2.05 0.66 9.38
CA LEU A 39 2.33 0.68 10.81
C LEU A 39 2.86 2.04 11.28
N PHE A 40 3.92 2.54 10.64
CA PHE A 40 4.64 3.73 11.10
C PHE A 40 3.97 5.05 10.73
N LEU A 41 3.28 5.13 9.59
CA LEU A 41 2.62 6.38 9.17
C LEU A 41 1.13 6.45 9.49
N ILE A 42 0.45 5.30 9.67
CA ILE A 42 -0.99 5.29 9.93
C ILE A 42 -1.26 4.84 11.37
N ALA A 43 -0.94 3.58 11.69
CA ALA A 43 -1.37 2.97 12.94
C ALA A 43 -0.76 3.65 14.17
N ILE A 44 0.56 3.86 14.20
CA ILE A 44 1.24 4.50 15.34
C ILE A 44 0.76 5.96 15.53
N PRO A 45 0.75 6.83 14.50
CA PRO A 45 0.23 8.19 14.66
C PRO A 45 -1.24 8.24 15.09
N SER A 46 -2.10 7.39 14.51
CA SER A 46 -3.51 7.31 14.94
C SER A 46 -3.65 6.85 16.39
N LEU A 47 -2.80 5.91 16.84
CA LEU A 47 -2.78 5.46 18.22
C LEU A 47 -2.29 6.54 19.19
N LEU A 48 -1.29 7.34 18.79
CA LEU A 48 -0.87 8.51 19.57
C LEU A 48 -2.00 9.54 19.71
N VAL A 49 -2.72 9.82 18.62
CA VAL A 49 -3.90 10.70 18.68
C VAL A 49 -4.98 10.12 19.59
N PHE A 50 -5.22 8.81 19.52
CA PHE A 50 -6.15 8.13 20.42
C PHE A 50 -5.72 8.24 21.90
N LEU A 51 -4.43 8.08 22.21
CA LEU A 51 -3.93 8.19 23.59
C LEU A 51 -3.98 9.62 24.14
N LEU A 52 -3.79 10.62 23.27
CA LEU A 52 -3.76 12.04 23.67
C LEU A 52 -5.15 12.66 23.69
N ALA A 53 -5.97 12.40 22.66
CA ALA A 53 -7.24 13.07 22.42
C ALA A 53 -8.45 12.14 22.53
N GLY A 54 -8.27 10.81 22.56
CA GLY A 54 -9.38 9.87 22.73
C GLY A 54 -10.01 9.93 24.13
N LYS A 55 -11.26 9.49 24.25
CA LYS A 55 -11.95 9.41 25.55
C LYS A 55 -11.35 8.35 26.48
N ASP A 56 -10.72 7.32 25.93
CA ASP A 56 -9.88 6.38 26.69
C ASP A 56 -8.42 6.87 26.86
N GLY A 57 -8.15 8.13 26.49
CA GLY A 57 -6.83 8.73 26.59
C GLY A 57 -6.31 8.68 28.02
N ILE A 58 -5.08 8.18 28.15
CA ILE A 58 -4.41 8.00 29.44
C ILE A 58 -3.87 9.35 29.95
N VAL A 59 -3.58 10.28 29.04
CA VAL A 59 -2.73 11.46 29.32
C VAL A 59 -3.52 12.67 29.83
N PHE A 60 -4.72 12.94 29.28
CA PHE A 60 -5.50 14.12 29.64
C PHE A 60 -6.92 13.72 30.04
N HIS A 61 -7.35 14.03 31.27
CA HIS A 61 -8.72 13.75 31.69
C HIS A 61 -9.76 14.70 31.09
N ALA A 62 -9.35 15.89 30.65
CA ALA A 62 -10.23 16.87 29.99
C ALA A 62 -10.75 16.37 28.63
N THR A 63 -10.00 15.51 27.93
CA THR A 63 -10.40 14.97 26.63
C THR A 63 -11.52 13.95 26.72
N LYS A 64 -11.86 13.49 27.94
CA LYS A 64 -12.97 12.57 28.22
C LYS A 64 -14.36 13.18 28.03
N GLN A 65 -14.47 14.50 28.00
CA GLN A 65 -15.75 15.21 27.80
C GLN A 65 -15.94 15.70 26.36
N LEU A 66 -15.00 15.44 25.45
CA LEU A 66 -15.10 15.89 24.08
C LEU A 66 -16.24 15.17 23.35
N ASP A 67 -17.06 15.96 22.67
CA ASP A 67 -18.16 15.44 21.85
C ASP A 67 -17.62 14.62 20.68
N ARG A 68 -18.18 13.42 20.52
CA ARG A 68 -17.82 12.46 19.48
C ARG A 68 -17.96 13.04 18.07
N TRP A 69 -19.04 13.74 17.80
CA TRP A 69 -19.38 14.22 16.46
C TRP A 69 -18.82 15.61 16.20
N ALA A 70 -18.84 16.49 17.21
CA ALA A 70 -18.38 17.86 17.03
C ALA A 70 -16.85 18.00 17.13
N VAL A 71 -16.16 17.10 17.83
CA VAL A 71 -14.70 17.23 18.06
C VAL A 71 -13.93 16.02 17.55
N MET A 72 -14.29 14.79 17.96
CA MET A 72 -13.50 13.60 17.57
C MET A 72 -13.56 13.31 16.08
N LEU A 73 -14.73 13.48 15.45
CA LEU A 73 -14.89 13.27 14.01
C LEU A 73 -14.05 14.26 13.17
N PRO A 74 -14.08 15.59 13.40
CA PRO A 74 -13.18 16.51 12.70
C PRO A 74 -11.70 16.22 12.91
N ILE A 75 -11.29 15.83 14.12
CA ILE A 75 -9.90 15.44 14.41
C ILE A 75 -9.53 14.19 13.59
N ALA A 76 -10.37 13.15 13.61
CA ALA A 76 -10.13 11.94 12.82
C ALA A 76 -10.08 12.24 11.32
N LEU A 77 -10.98 13.08 10.80
CA LEU A 77 -10.94 13.50 9.40
C LEU A 77 -9.65 14.27 9.07
N GLY A 78 -9.21 15.19 9.95
CA GLY A 78 -7.95 15.91 9.79
C GLY A 78 -6.74 14.98 9.74
N VAL A 79 -6.67 14.02 10.68
CA VAL A 79 -5.64 12.97 10.70
C VAL A 79 -5.69 12.15 9.42
N GLY A 80 -6.88 11.73 8.98
CA GLY A 80 -7.08 10.99 7.74
C GLY A 80 -6.62 11.76 6.50
N ILE A 81 -6.90 13.06 6.41
CA ILE A 81 -6.45 13.91 5.29
C ILE A 81 -4.92 13.99 5.27
N VAL A 82 -4.29 14.24 6.42
CA VAL A 82 -2.82 14.32 6.51
C VAL A 82 -2.19 12.98 6.14
N GLN A 83 -2.70 11.86 6.67
CA GLN A 83 -2.22 10.52 6.35
C GLN A 83 -2.39 10.21 4.86
N PHE A 84 -3.54 10.54 4.27
CA PHE A 84 -3.78 10.35 2.85
C PHE A 84 -2.84 11.20 1.99
N ALA A 85 -2.61 12.46 2.35
CA ALA A 85 -1.68 13.34 1.64
C ALA A 85 -0.25 12.80 1.66
N ILE A 86 0.23 12.26 2.79
CA ILE A 86 1.56 11.66 2.87
C ILE A 86 1.65 10.40 1.98
N ILE A 87 0.63 9.55 2.00
CA ILE A 87 0.62 8.33 1.16
C ILE A 87 0.56 8.70 -0.32
N ALA A 88 -0.26 9.69 -0.68
CA ALA A 88 -0.31 10.26 -2.02
C ALA A 88 1.06 10.77 -2.48
N ALA A 89 1.79 11.48 -1.60
CA ALA A 89 3.15 11.94 -1.88
C ALA A 89 4.13 10.76 -2.06
N LEU A 90 4.04 9.71 -1.24
CA LEU A 90 4.90 8.53 -1.36
C LEU A 90 4.67 7.73 -2.65
N ILE A 91 3.45 7.73 -3.17
CA ILE A 91 3.08 7.00 -4.40
C ILE A 91 3.35 7.85 -5.65
N TRP A 92 2.85 9.07 -5.71
CA TRP A 92 2.94 9.90 -6.92
C TRP A 92 4.17 10.80 -6.96
N GLY A 93 4.55 11.37 -5.82
CA GLY A 93 5.72 12.25 -5.72
C GLY A 93 7.03 11.47 -5.71
N PHE A 94 7.23 10.64 -4.69
CA PHE A 94 8.48 9.90 -4.48
C PHE A 94 8.52 8.54 -5.17
N LYS A 95 7.38 8.02 -5.65
CA LYS A 95 7.26 6.71 -6.33
C LYS A 95 7.89 5.55 -5.55
N VAL A 96 7.88 5.63 -4.22
CA VAL A 96 8.43 4.60 -3.31
C VAL A 96 7.49 3.42 -3.22
N LEU A 97 6.19 3.67 -3.31
CA LEU A 97 5.13 2.68 -3.21
C LEU A 97 4.39 2.54 -4.54
N LYS A 98 3.99 1.30 -4.86
CA LYS A 98 3.18 1.03 -6.06
C LYS A 98 1.74 1.49 -5.84
N ILE A 99 1.03 1.81 -6.91
CA ILE A 99 -0.37 2.27 -6.86
C ILE A 99 -1.28 1.22 -6.19
N GLU A 100 -0.97 -0.07 -6.35
CA GLU A 100 -1.72 -1.17 -5.74
C GLU A 100 -1.68 -1.14 -4.21
N SER A 101 -0.70 -0.45 -3.60
CA SER A 101 -0.62 -0.28 -2.14
C SER A 101 -1.76 0.55 -1.56
N LEU A 102 -2.39 1.43 -2.35
CA LEU A 102 -3.55 2.23 -1.92
C LEU A 102 -4.67 1.36 -1.38
N ASN A 103 -4.89 0.19 -1.99
CA ASN A 103 -5.92 -0.74 -1.58
C ASN A 103 -5.82 -1.13 -0.10
N PHE A 104 -4.58 -1.41 0.33
CA PHE A 104 -4.31 -1.84 1.69
C PHE A 104 -4.24 -0.64 2.64
N LEU A 105 -3.55 0.42 2.21
CA LEU A 105 -3.32 1.59 3.05
C LEU A 105 -4.60 2.39 3.32
N ILE A 106 -5.49 2.53 2.34
CA ILE A 106 -6.80 3.19 2.52
C ILE A 106 -7.65 2.41 3.52
N ALA A 107 -7.65 1.07 3.45
CA ALA A 107 -8.39 0.24 4.41
C ALA A 107 -7.92 0.50 5.84
N ILE A 108 -6.61 0.61 6.05
CA ILE A 108 -6.02 0.90 7.36
C ILE A 108 -6.37 2.33 7.80
N ILE A 109 -6.28 3.34 6.93
CA ILE A 109 -6.67 4.72 7.27
C ILE A 109 -8.13 4.76 7.74
N LEU A 110 -9.04 4.12 7.01
CA LEU A 110 -10.46 4.11 7.37
C LEU A 110 -10.71 3.37 8.68
N ALA A 111 -10.05 2.22 8.88
CA ALA A 111 -10.17 1.44 10.11
C ALA A 111 -9.66 2.24 11.33
N MET A 112 -8.51 2.90 11.21
CA MET A 112 -7.92 3.68 12.31
C MET A 112 -8.72 4.94 12.61
N ASN A 113 -9.23 5.65 11.59
CA ASN A 113 -10.08 6.82 11.82
C ASN A 113 -11.42 6.46 12.45
N SER A 114 -11.99 5.33 12.02
CA SER A 114 -13.19 4.77 12.67
C SER A 114 -12.94 4.48 14.15
N PHE A 115 -11.77 3.93 14.50
CA PHE A 115 -11.39 3.63 15.88
C PHE A 115 -11.24 4.89 16.74
N ILE A 116 -10.71 5.99 16.19
CA ILE A 116 -10.63 7.29 16.90
C ILE A 116 -12.04 7.79 17.25
N VAL A 117 -12.96 7.77 16.29
CA VAL A 117 -14.34 8.26 16.46
C VAL A 117 -15.19 7.33 17.33
N SER A 118 -14.92 6.03 17.31
CA SER A 118 -15.66 5.04 18.10
C SER A 118 -15.15 4.88 19.53
N SER A 119 -14.09 5.61 19.92
CA SER A 119 -13.48 5.57 21.26
C SER A 119 -14.45 5.77 22.43
N ASP A 120 -15.57 6.46 22.23
CA ASP A 120 -16.59 6.70 23.26
C ASP A 120 -17.50 5.49 23.56
N ALA A 121 -17.58 4.51 22.67
CA ALA A 121 -18.56 3.42 22.85
C ALA A 121 -18.16 2.54 24.04
N SER A 122 -19.05 2.33 25.01
CA SER A 122 -18.76 1.50 26.19
C SER A 122 -18.58 0.01 25.87
N VAL A 123 -19.18 -0.46 24.77
CA VAL A 123 -19.11 -1.86 24.32
C VAL A 123 -18.05 -2.01 23.24
N TRP A 124 -17.08 -2.90 23.48
CA TRP A 124 -15.97 -3.19 22.57
C TRP A 124 -16.40 -3.46 21.12
N PHE A 125 -17.47 -4.22 20.92
CA PHE A 125 -17.93 -4.56 19.57
C PHE A 125 -18.36 -3.31 18.78
N TYR A 126 -19.00 -2.32 19.41
CA TYR A 126 -19.34 -1.06 18.75
C TYR A 126 -18.11 -0.22 18.39
N ARG A 127 -16.95 -0.48 19.00
CA ARG A 127 -15.67 0.15 18.62
C ARG A 127 -15.06 -0.49 17.38
N VAL A 128 -15.06 -1.83 17.34
CA VAL A 128 -14.33 -2.62 16.34
C VAL A 128 -15.13 -2.87 15.07
N LEU A 129 -16.43 -3.12 15.17
CA LEU A 129 -17.30 -3.47 14.03
C LEU A 129 -17.29 -2.39 12.94
N PRO A 130 -17.36 -1.08 13.24
CA PRO A 130 -17.28 -0.05 12.22
C PRO A 130 -15.93 -0.03 11.50
N ALA A 131 -14.83 -0.29 12.21
CA ALA A 131 -13.49 -0.37 11.62
C ALA A 131 -13.35 -1.58 10.70
N VAL A 132 -13.90 -2.74 11.10
CA VAL A 132 -13.94 -3.94 10.27
C VAL A 132 -14.80 -3.71 9.03
N PHE A 133 -15.99 -3.16 9.18
CA PHE A 133 -16.90 -2.90 8.06
C PHE A 133 -16.27 -1.94 7.03
N LEU A 134 -15.61 -0.88 7.50
CA LEU A 134 -14.88 0.05 6.65
C LEU A 134 -13.66 -0.59 5.97
N ALA A 135 -12.99 -1.54 6.60
CA ALA A 135 -11.96 -2.34 5.93
C ALA A 135 -12.55 -3.19 4.80
N PHE A 136 -13.77 -3.72 4.95
CA PHE A 136 -14.48 -4.43 3.87
C PHE A 136 -14.90 -3.50 2.72
N VAL A 137 -15.14 -2.21 2.97
CA VAL A 137 -15.36 -1.20 1.89
C VAL A 137 -14.14 -1.06 0.98
N ALA A 138 -12.95 -1.45 1.42
CA ALA A 138 -11.77 -1.49 0.55
C ALA A 138 -11.85 -2.59 -0.53
N ILE A 139 -12.72 -3.60 -0.40
CA ILE A 139 -12.89 -4.67 -1.40
C ILE A 139 -13.35 -4.13 -2.77
N PRO A 140 -14.43 -3.32 -2.87
CA PRO A 140 -14.79 -2.71 -4.14
C PRO A 140 -13.68 -1.82 -4.71
N ILE A 141 -12.91 -1.12 -3.86
CA ILE A 141 -11.75 -0.32 -4.28
C ILE A 141 -10.66 -1.22 -4.90
N ILE A 142 -10.37 -2.36 -4.27
CA ILE A 142 -9.46 -3.38 -4.79
C ILE A 142 -9.93 -3.89 -6.16
N ALA A 143 -11.23 -4.19 -6.30
CA ALA A 143 -11.79 -4.68 -7.54
C ALA A 143 -11.67 -3.66 -8.68
N ILE A 144 -11.94 -2.38 -8.40
CA ILE A 144 -11.77 -1.27 -9.35
C ILE A 144 -10.30 -1.15 -9.77
N ASN A 145 -9.36 -1.14 -8.82
CA ASN A 145 -7.94 -1.04 -9.12
C ASN A 145 -7.44 -2.23 -9.96
N LYS A 146 -7.91 -3.45 -9.67
CA LYS A 146 -7.59 -4.63 -10.47
C LYS A 146 -8.16 -4.54 -11.90
N ALA A 147 -9.36 -3.98 -12.06
CA ALA A 147 -9.94 -3.74 -13.39
C ALA A 147 -9.17 -2.67 -14.18
N VAL A 148 -8.73 -1.60 -13.53
CA VAL A 148 -7.91 -0.53 -14.15
C VAL A 148 -6.55 -1.08 -14.56
N ALA A 149 -5.89 -1.87 -13.72
CA ALA A 149 -4.61 -2.51 -14.03
C ALA A 149 -4.74 -3.43 -15.26
N LYS A 150 -5.78 -4.28 -15.32
CA LYS A 150 -6.06 -5.13 -16.48
C LYS A 150 -6.27 -4.32 -17.77
N ARG A 151 -6.97 -3.19 -17.71
CA ARG A 151 -7.17 -2.32 -18.87
C ARG A 151 -5.87 -1.71 -19.37
N LYS A 152 -4.94 -1.34 -18.49
CA LYS A 152 -3.62 -0.83 -18.89
C LYS A 152 -2.80 -1.89 -19.61
N VAL A 153 -2.75 -3.11 -19.08
CA VAL A 153 -2.03 -4.23 -19.74
C VAL A 153 -2.60 -4.50 -21.12
N LYS A 154 -3.93 -4.59 -21.24
CA LYS A 154 -4.60 -4.83 -22.53
C LYS A 154 -4.32 -3.75 -23.57
N LYS A 155 -4.22 -2.47 -23.15
CA LYS A 155 -3.85 -1.36 -24.04
C LYS A 155 -2.42 -1.48 -24.57
N VAL A 156 -1.48 -1.86 -23.72
CA VAL A 156 -0.07 -2.06 -24.13
C VAL A 156 0.03 -3.24 -25.09
N GLU A 157 -0.65 -4.35 -24.83
CA GLU A 157 -0.69 -5.50 -25.74
C GLU A 157 -1.29 -5.15 -27.11
N THR A 158 -2.33 -4.31 -27.15
CA THR A 158 -2.92 -3.86 -28.44
C THR A 158 -1.97 -2.96 -29.21
N GLN A 159 -1.25 -2.06 -28.54
CA GLN A 159 -0.23 -1.22 -29.17
C GLN A 159 0.92 -2.05 -29.75
N ILE A 160 1.42 -3.03 -29.00
CA ILE A 160 2.49 -3.94 -29.48
C ILE A 160 2.02 -4.72 -30.71
N GLN A 161 0.78 -5.24 -30.71
CA GLN A 161 0.25 -5.96 -31.87
C GLN A 161 0.06 -5.05 -33.10
N GLU A 162 -0.34 -3.79 -32.90
CA GLU A 162 -0.44 -2.81 -33.98
C GLU A 162 0.94 -2.44 -34.55
N GLU A 163 1.96 -2.26 -33.69
CA GLU A 163 3.34 -2.04 -34.10
C GLU A 163 3.91 -3.25 -34.85
N GLU A 164 3.67 -4.48 -34.38
CA GLU A 164 4.09 -5.71 -35.06
C GLU A 164 3.43 -5.86 -36.44
N ARG A 165 2.14 -5.53 -36.57
CA ARG A 165 1.43 -5.54 -37.86
C ARG A 165 1.98 -4.50 -38.83
N ARG A 166 2.22 -3.27 -38.37
CA ARG A 166 2.84 -2.21 -39.18
C ARG A 166 4.24 -2.60 -39.62
N THR A 167 5.05 -3.13 -38.70
CA THR A 167 6.43 -3.53 -39.00
C THR A 167 6.48 -4.69 -40.00
N LYS A 168 5.60 -5.69 -39.87
CA LYS A 168 5.48 -6.78 -40.87
C LYS A 168 5.02 -6.28 -42.24
N SER A 169 4.08 -5.33 -42.28
CA SER A 169 3.62 -4.70 -43.53
C SER A 169 4.65 -3.81 -44.23
N LEU A 170 5.73 -3.41 -43.55
CA LEU A 170 6.82 -2.61 -44.13
C LEU A 170 8.01 -3.48 -44.57
N LEU A 171 8.02 -4.75 -44.16
CA LEU A 171 9.06 -5.74 -44.47
C LEU A 171 8.63 -6.68 -45.63
N ASP A 172 7.33 -6.79 -45.88
CA ASP A 172 6.75 -7.23 -47.16
C ASP A 172 6.76 -6.06 -48.17
#